data_AF-A0AAD6G1P5-F1
#
_entry.id   AF-A0AAD6G1P5-F1
#
_cell.length_a   1.000
_cell.length_b   1.000
_cell.length_c   1.000
_cell.angle_alpha   90.00
_cell.angle_beta   90.00
_cell.angle_gamma   90.00
#
_symmetry.space_group_name_H-M   'P 1'
#
loop_
_entity.id
_entity.type
_entity.pdbx_description
1 polymer ?
#
loop_
_entity_poly.entity_id
_entity_poly.type
_entity_poly.pdbx_seq_one_letter_code
_entity_poly.pdbx_strand_id
1 'polypeptide(L)'
;MTQSRATNVPLFLVFRIAAMILSSMRLTGIEVTITTLILQYTTFFAFGGSNAISSVDLSSAYNGVGSYSVVMVGILTFVSNWAGPIWWVSAGHLLRPQRGSEDHNAASLLTFHIATSLMSVMAACTALRTHLFIWTVFSPKYLYTMAWATANHVAVNLLGGAGLSFLRSRK
;
A
#
# COMPACT_ATOMS: atom_id res chain seq x y z
N MET A 1 25.31 -6.82 0.93
CA MET A 1 24.37 -6.60 -0.20
C MET A 1 23.19 -7.53 -0.03
N THR A 2 22.03 -7.01 0.32
CA THR A 2 20.78 -7.79 0.41
C THR A 2 19.70 -7.02 -0.35
N GLN A 3 19.25 -7.60 -1.46
CA GLN A 3 18.37 -6.99 -2.45
C GLN A 3 16.90 -6.87 -1.97
N SER A 4 16.56 -7.59 -0.91
CA SER A 4 15.33 -7.51 -0.11
C SER A 4 15.62 -8.13 1.27
N ARG A 5 14.88 -7.79 2.33
CA ARG A 5 15.04 -8.50 3.61
C ARG A 5 14.70 -9.97 3.37
N ALA A 6 15.67 -10.86 3.53
CA ALA A 6 15.45 -12.31 3.38
C ALA A 6 14.27 -12.81 4.23
N THR A 7 14.02 -12.14 5.36
CA THR A 7 12.87 -12.37 6.25
C THR A 7 11.50 -12.23 5.57
N ASN A 8 11.38 -11.38 4.54
CA ASN A 8 10.10 -11.14 3.86
C ASN A 8 9.83 -12.16 2.74
N VAL A 9 10.85 -12.90 2.29
CA VAL A 9 10.72 -13.86 1.18
C VAL A 9 9.69 -14.96 1.47
N PRO A 10 9.70 -15.63 2.65
CA PRO A 10 8.68 -16.62 2.99
C PRO A 10 7.25 -16.05 3.04
N LEU A 11 7.09 -14.77 3.44
CA LEU A 11 5.78 -14.14 3.52
C LEU A 11 5.12 -13.98 2.15
N PHE A 12 5.90 -13.74 1.09
CA PHE A 12 5.35 -13.72 -0.26
C PHE A 12 4.77 -15.07 -0.72
N LEU A 13 5.34 -16.19 -0.25
CA LEU A 13 4.76 -17.52 -0.50
C LEU A 13 3.40 -17.65 0.20
N VAL A 14 3.30 -17.18 1.44
CA VAL A 14 2.02 -17.15 2.18
C VAL A 14 1.00 -16.28 1.46
N PHE A 15 1.39 -15.10 0.98
CA PHE A 15 0.49 -14.22 0.21
C PHE A 15 0.02 -14.90 -1.06
N ARG A 16 0.91 -15.60 -1.78
CA ARG A 16 0.56 -16.35 -2.97
C ARG A 16 -0.47 -17.43 -2.68
N ILE A 17 -0.29 -18.21 -1.60
CA ILE A 17 -1.26 -19.21 -1.16
C ILE A 17 -2.61 -18.56 -0.81
N ALA A 18 -2.59 -17.46 -0.05
CA ALA A 18 -3.80 -16.73 0.30
C ALA A 18 -4.56 -16.22 -0.95
N ALA A 19 -3.85 -15.71 -1.96
CA ALA A 19 -4.46 -15.28 -3.21
C ALA A 19 -5.02 -16.45 -4.04
N MET A 20 -4.37 -17.63 -4.03
CA MET A 20 -4.92 -18.83 -4.67
C MET A 20 -6.23 -19.26 -4.00
N ILE A 21 -6.29 -19.26 -2.67
CA ILE A 21 -7.51 -19.53 -1.92
C ILE A 21 -8.59 -18.51 -2.28
N LEU A 22 -8.25 -17.21 -2.28
CA LEU A 22 -9.19 -16.15 -2.66
C LEU A 22 -9.71 -16.31 -4.10
N SER A 23 -8.87 -16.74 -5.04
CA SER A 23 -9.28 -16.99 -6.42
C SER A 23 -10.26 -18.15 -6.57
N SER A 24 -10.21 -19.13 -5.64
CA SER A 24 -11.15 -20.24 -5.60
C SER A 24 -12.51 -19.84 -5.03
N MET A 25 -12.54 -18.77 -4.24
CA MET A 25 -13.77 -18.17 -3.73
C MET A 25 -14.39 -17.31 -4.83
N ARG A 26 -15.66 -17.55 -5.19
CA ARG A 26 -16.38 -16.76 -6.20
C ARG A 26 -16.82 -15.40 -5.62
N LEU A 27 -15.84 -14.54 -5.31
CA LEU A 27 -16.06 -13.23 -4.72
C LEU A 27 -16.50 -12.19 -5.76
N THR A 28 -17.35 -11.27 -5.33
CA THR A 28 -17.72 -10.06 -6.08
C THR A 28 -16.58 -9.04 -6.08
N GLY A 29 -16.58 -8.09 -7.02
CA GLY A 29 -15.53 -7.06 -7.08
C GLY A 29 -15.42 -6.20 -5.82
N ILE A 30 -16.52 -5.97 -5.11
CA ILE A 30 -16.53 -5.24 -3.83
C ILE A 30 -15.86 -6.08 -2.74
N GLU A 31 -16.23 -7.36 -2.61
CA GLU A 31 -15.62 -8.27 -1.63
C GLU A 31 -14.11 -8.38 -1.87
N VAL A 32 -13.67 -8.61 -3.12
CA VAL A 32 -12.24 -8.62 -3.46
C VAL A 32 -11.57 -7.30 -3.06
N THR A 33 -12.21 -6.16 -3.31
CA THR A 33 -11.66 -4.84 -2.97
C THR A 33 -11.50 -4.66 -1.47
N ILE A 34 -12.51 -5.02 -0.68
CA ILE A 34 -12.45 -4.93 0.79
C ILE A 34 -11.39 -5.89 1.33
N THR A 35 -11.38 -7.14 0.89
CA THR A 35 -10.41 -8.13 1.38
C THR A 35 -8.98 -7.73 1.03
N THR A 36 -8.74 -7.26 -0.20
CA THR A 36 -7.40 -6.81 -0.61
C THR A 36 -6.98 -5.51 0.08
N LEU A 37 -7.91 -4.60 0.38
CA LEU A 37 -7.64 -3.42 1.21
C LEU A 37 -7.20 -3.81 2.63
N ILE A 38 -7.91 -4.75 3.26
CA ILE A 38 -7.52 -5.27 4.58
C ILE A 38 -6.12 -5.89 4.52
N LEU A 39 -5.86 -6.74 3.52
CA LEU A 39 -4.57 -7.40 3.36
C LEU A 39 -3.42 -6.43 3.04
N GLN A 40 -3.68 -5.32 2.36
CA GLN A 40 -2.69 -4.24 2.21
C GLN A 40 -2.22 -3.74 3.59
N TYR A 41 -3.14 -3.40 4.49
CA TYR A 41 -2.76 -2.97 5.84
C TYR A 41 -2.13 -4.11 6.65
N THR A 42 -2.70 -5.32 6.63
CA THR A 42 -2.15 -6.47 7.35
C THR A 42 -0.71 -6.74 6.97
N THR A 43 -0.41 -6.73 5.66
CA THR A 43 0.94 -7.02 5.17
C THR A 43 1.93 -5.89 5.43
N PHE A 44 1.48 -4.63 5.44
CA PHE A 44 2.30 -3.51 5.88
C PHE A 44 2.85 -3.72 7.30
N PHE A 45 1.97 -4.11 8.24
CA PHE A 45 2.40 -4.41 9.61
C PHE A 45 3.20 -5.70 9.71
N ALA A 46 2.83 -6.75 8.94
CA ALA A 46 3.58 -8.01 8.92
C ALA A 46 5.02 -7.85 8.41
N PHE A 47 5.28 -6.85 7.57
CA PHE A 47 6.62 -6.53 7.06
C PHE A 47 7.42 -5.64 8.03
N GLY A 48 6.87 -5.33 9.21
CA GLY A 48 7.52 -4.56 10.26
C GLY A 48 7.22 -3.06 10.24
N GLY A 49 6.31 -2.58 9.38
CA GLY A 49 5.86 -1.19 9.42
C GLY A 49 5.07 -0.89 10.69
N SER A 50 5.34 0.23 11.35
CA SER A 50 4.65 0.58 12.61
C SER A 50 4.01 1.98 12.61
N ASN A 51 4.03 2.66 11.47
CA ASN A 51 3.70 4.10 11.34
C ASN A 51 4.62 5.02 12.17
N ALA A 52 5.78 4.53 12.62
CA ALA A 52 6.83 5.34 13.21
C ALA A 52 7.93 5.61 12.19
N ILE A 53 8.54 6.80 12.19
CA ILE A 53 9.64 7.15 11.26
C ILE A 53 10.81 6.17 11.41
N SER A 54 11.06 5.68 12.62
CA SER A 54 12.09 4.67 12.90
C SER A 54 11.84 3.31 12.25
N SER A 55 10.62 3.02 11.80
CA SER A 55 10.29 1.79 11.08
C SER A 55 10.54 1.88 9.56
N VAL A 56 10.86 3.07 9.04
CA VAL A 56 11.23 3.23 7.62
C VAL A 56 12.61 2.63 7.40
N ASP A 57 12.67 1.56 6.62
CA ASP A 57 13.91 0.87 6.29
C ASP A 57 14.55 1.46 5.03
N LEU A 58 15.79 1.95 5.17
CA LEU A 58 16.61 2.49 4.09
C LEU A 58 17.64 1.48 3.56
N SER A 59 17.77 0.30 4.18
CA SER A 59 18.81 -0.69 3.86
C SER A 59 18.78 -1.16 2.40
N SER A 60 17.58 -1.17 1.81
CA SER A 60 17.36 -1.56 0.41
C SER A 60 17.25 -0.36 -0.55
N ALA A 61 17.21 0.87 -0.03
CA ALA A 61 16.96 2.08 -0.82
C ALA A 61 18.14 2.49 -1.72
N TYR A 62 19.34 2.00 -1.41
CA TYR A 62 20.59 2.31 -2.12
C TYR A 62 21.08 1.17 -3.01
N ASN A 63 20.33 0.08 -3.11
CA ASN A 63 20.72 -1.05 -3.95
C ASN A 63 20.77 -0.63 -5.42
N GLY A 64 21.96 -0.68 -6.03
CA GLY A 64 22.17 -0.31 -7.44
C GLY A 64 22.28 1.21 -7.70
N VAL A 65 22.38 2.03 -6.65
CA VAL A 65 22.56 3.49 -6.76
C VAL A 65 24.05 3.83 -6.65
N GLY A 66 24.69 4.18 -7.77
CA GLY A 66 26.14 4.50 -7.80
C GLY A 66 26.52 5.88 -7.28
N SER A 67 25.58 6.83 -7.29
CA SER A 67 25.73 8.19 -6.77
C SER A 67 24.44 8.64 -6.11
N TYR A 68 24.51 9.43 -5.03
CA TYR A 68 23.32 9.90 -4.31
C TYR A 68 22.34 10.61 -5.25
N SER A 69 21.13 10.06 -5.34
CA SER A 69 20.00 10.64 -6.06
C SER A 69 18.76 10.53 -5.19
N VAL A 70 18.27 11.69 -4.72
CA VAL A 70 17.10 11.80 -3.82
C VAL A 70 15.90 11.05 -4.38
N VAL A 71 15.65 11.21 -5.69
CA VAL A 71 14.49 10.63 -6.37
C VAL A 71 14.58 9.11 -6.39
N MET A 72 15.73 8.57 -6.81
CA MET A 72 15.90 7.12 -6.95
C MET A 72 15.85 6.44 -5.57
N VAL A 73 16.55 6.99 -4.58
CA VAL A 73 16.52 6.49 -3.20
C VAL A 73 15.10 6.55 -2.65
N GLY A 74 14.37 7.66 -2.86
CA GLY A 74 12.99 7.81 -2.40
C GLY A 74 12.03 6.76 -2.98
N ILE A 75 12.14 6.48 -4.29
CA ILE A 75 11.35 5.42 -4.94
C ILE A 75 11.67 4.06 -4.35
N LEU A 76 12.96 3.70 -4.22
CA LEU A 76 13.34 2.40 -3.66
C LEU A 76 12.93 2.28 -2.19
N THR A 77 13.03 3.36 -1.38
CA THR A 77 12.51 3.38 0.00
C THR A 77 11.02 3.10 0.02
N PHE A 78 10.22 3.77 -0.84
CA PHE A 78 8.79 3.51 -0.88
C PHE A 78 8.48 2.06 -1.26
N VAL A 79 9.05 1.58 -2.38
CA VAL A 79 8.78 0.23 -2.90
C VAL A 79 9.19 -0.84 -1.90
N SER A 80 10.33 -0.67 -1.21
CA SER A 80 10.79 -1.67 -0.25
C SER A 80 9.93 -1.73 1.02
N ASN A 81 9.45 -0.59 1.50
CA ASN A 81 8.62 -0.51 2.71
C ASN A 81 7.15 -0.86 2.43
N TRP A 82 6.65 -0.62 1.22
CA TRP A 82 5.27 -0.92 0.79
C TRP A 82 5.14 -2.17 -0.07
N ALA A 83 6.16 -3.04 -0.12
CA ALA A 83 6.17 -4.21 -0.99
C ALA A 83 4.96 -5.16 -0.77
N GLY A 84 4.56 -5.38 0.48
CA GLY A 84 3.35 -6.17 0.84
C GLY A 84 2.06 -5.54 0.30
N PRO A 85 1.76 -4.27 0.64
CA PRO A 85 0.66 -3.53 0.05
C PRO A 85 0.64 -3.56 -1.48
N ILE A 86 1.76 -3.23 -2.15
CA ILE A 86 1.87 -3.20 -3.62
C ILE A 86 1.52 -4.57 -4.22
N TRP A 87 1.97 -5.65 -3.57
CA TRP A 87 1.64 -7.01 -4.00
C TRP A 87 0.12 -7.26 -3.94
N TRP A 88 -0.56 -6.86 -2.87
CA TRP A 88 -2.00 -7.03 -2.71
C TRP A 88 -2.84 -6.12 -3.60
N VAL A 89 -2.36 -4.92 -3.94
CA VAL A 89 -2.99 -4.09 -4.99
C VAL A 89 -2.96 -4.85 -6.33
N SER A 90 -1.78 -5.37 -6.70
CA SER A 90 -1.59 -6.11 -7.93
C SER A 90 -2.46 -7.39 -7.97
N ALA A 91 -2.48 -8.16 -6.87
CA ALA A 91 -3.32 -9.34 -6.74
C ALA A 91 -4.82 -9.01 -6.81
N GLY A 92 -5.25 -7.90 -6.20
CA GLY A 92 -6.64 -7.46 -6.25
C GLY A 92 -7.12 -7.17 -7.68
N HIS A 93 -6.30 -6.52 -8.50
CA HIS A 93 -6.63 -6.30 -9.92
C HIS A 93 -6.75 -7.58 -10.74
N LEU A 94 -5.98 -8.63 -10.39
CA LEU A 94 -6.05 -9.93 -11.06
C LEU A 94 -7.27 -10.75 -10.60
N LEU A 95 -7.62 -10.65 -9.32
CA LEU A 95 -8.73 -11.40 -8.71
C LEU A 95 -10.11 -10.82 -9.03
N ARG A 96 -10.20 -9.53 -9.40
CA ARG A 96 -11.48 -8.88 -9.70
C ARG A 96 -12.17 -9.50 -10.94
N PRO A 97 -13.49 -9.77 -10.87
CA PRO A 97 -14.30 -10.14 -12.02
C PRO A 97 -14.27 -9.06 -13.11
N GLN A 98 -14.30 -9.48 -14.37
CA GLN A 98 -14.19 -8.57 -15.52
C GLN A 98 -15.54 -7.91 -15.83
N ARG A 99 -15.91 -6.89 -15.06
CA ARG A 99 -17.09 -6.05 -15.26
C ARG A 99 -16.70 -4.58 -15.14
N GLY A 100 -16.87 -3.80 -16.20
CA GLY A 100 -16.40 -2.41 -16.27
C GLY A 100 -16.95 -1.47 -15.19
N SER A 101 -18.12 -1.74 -14.61
CA SER A 101 -18.65 -0.94 -13.50
C SER A 101 -17.98 -1.22 -12.15
N GLU A 102 -17.38 -2.40 -11.97
CA GLU A 102 -16.78 -2.80 -10.69
C GLU A 102 -15.47 -2.05 -10.41
N ASP A 103 -14.73 -1.65 -11.45
CA ASP A 103 -13.48 -0.88 -11.29
C ASP A 103 -13.74 0.53 -10.76
N HIS A 104 -14.79 1.20 -11.24
CA HIS A 104 -15.17 2.51 -10.73
C HIS A 104 -15.63 2.43 -9.27
N ASN A 105 -16.45 1.42 -8.94
CA ASN A 105 -16.92 1.18 -7.58
C ASN A 105 -15.75 0.85 -6.63
N ALA A 106 -14.75 0.12 -7.11
CA ALA A 106 -13.58 -0.18 -6.31
C ALA A 106 -12.71 1.07 -6.06
N ALA A 107 -12.50 1.90 -7.09
CA ALA A 107 -11.75 3.15 -6.96
C ALA A 107 -12.45 4.12 -6.00
N SER A 108 -13.79 4.21 -6.06
CA SER A 108 -14.56 5.07 -5.15
C SER A 108 -14.48 4.57 -3.70
N LEU A 109 -14.61 3.27 -3.46
CA LEU A 109 -14.47 2.66 -2.13
C LEU A 109 -13.08 2.92 -1.53
N LEU A 110 -12.01 2.67 -2.30
CA LEU A 110 -10.64 2.92 -1.86
C LEU A 110 -10.41 4.40 -1.56
N THR A 111 -10.90 5.29 -2.44
CA THR A 111 -10.76 6.75 -2.26
C THR A 111 -11.52 7.22 -1.03
N PHE A 112 -12.74 6.74 -0.83
CA PHE A 112 -13.55 7.06 0.35
C PHE A 112 -12.86 6.63 1.65
N HIS A 113 -12.34 5.41 1.70
CA HIS A 113 -11.60 4.90 2.85
C HIS A 113 -10.37 5.76 3.16
N ILE A 114 -9.54 6.03 2.15
CA ILE A 114 -8.32 6.83 2.32
C ILE A 114 -8.66 8.27 2.75
N ALA A 115 -9.64 8.91 2.12
CA ALA A 115 -10.08 10.26 2.48
C ALA A 115 -10.59 10.34 3.93
N THR A 116 -11.42 9.38 4.33
CA THR A 116 -11.95 9.31 5.70
C THR A 116 -10.84 9.08 6.72
N SER A 117 -9.88 8.20 6.41
CA SER A 117 -8.73 7.94 7.28
C SER A 117 -7.83 9.18 7.45
N LEU A 118 -7.57 9.91 6.36
CA LEU A 118 -6.77 11.13 6.37
C LEU A 118 -7.47 12.23 7.17
N MET A 119 -8.77 12.44 6.92
CA MET A 119 -9.58 13.41 7.65
C MET A 119 -9.61 13.11 9.15
N SER A 120 -9.77 11.83 9.53
CA SER A 120 -9.72 11.40 10.93
C SER A 120 -8.37 11.72 11.59
N VAL A 121 -7.26 11.42 10.91
CA VAL A 121 -5.92 11.73 11.44
C VAL A 121 -5.69 13.24 11.53
N MET A 122 -6.14 14.02 10.55
CA MET A 122 -6.06 15.48 10.58
C MET A 122 -6.87 16.08 11.74
N ALA A 123 -8.09 15.58 11.96
CA ALA A 123 -8.92 15.99 13.08
C ALA A 123 -8.25 15.68 14.42
N ALA A 124 -7.68 14.48 14.57
CA ALA A 124 -6.93 14.10 15.77
C ALA A 124 -5.70 15.00 15.99
N CYS A 125 -4.92 15.28 14.93
CA CYS A 125 -3.76 16.20 15.02
C CYS A 125 -4.18 17.62 15.43
N THR A 126 -5.35 18.08 14.97
CA THR A 126 -5.89 19.42 15.28
C THR A 126 -6.39 19.50 16.72
N ALA A 127 -7.11 18.47 17.18
CA ALA A 127 -7.66 18.39 18.53
C ALA A 127 -6.56 18.23 19.59
N LEU A 128 -5.53 17.43 19.31
CA LEU A 128 -4.42 17.16 20.24
C LEU A 128 -3.15 17.97 19.93
N ARG A 129 -3.27 19.12 19.24
CA ARG A 129 -2.12 19.91 18.79
C ARG A 129 -1.20 20.40 19.91
N THR A 130 -1.75 20.63 21.11
CA THR A 130 -0.99 21.07 22.30
C THR A 130 -0.52 19.90 23.18
N HIS A 131 -0.88 18.67 22.82
CA HIS A 131 -0.46 17.48 23.56
C HIS A 131 1.02 17.17 23.30
N LEU A 132 1.72 16.69 24.32
CA LEU A 132 3.16 16.37 24.28
C LEU A 132 3.54 15.35 23.18
N PHE A 133 2.56 14.61 22.65
CA PHE A 133 2.73 13.58 21.63
C PHE A 133 2.51 14.05 20.19
N ILE A 134 2.23 15.35 19.96
CA ILE A 134 2.00 15.88 18.61
C ILE A 134 3.18 15.60 17.66
N TRP A 135 4.40 15.72 18.17
CA TRP A 135 5.62 15.54 17.37
C TRP A 135 6.06 14.07 17.28
N THR A 136 5.91 13.28 18.34
CA THR A 136 6.48 11.92 18.42
C THR A 136 5.52 10.82 17.97
N VAL A 137 4.21 11.03 18.07
CA VAL A 137 3.19 10.01 17.73
C VAL A 137 2.34 10.47 16.56
N PHE A 138 1.75 11.67 16.66
CA PHE A 138 0.79 12.14 15.67
C PHE A 138 1.47 12.54 14.35
N SER A 139 2.61 13.25 14.39
CA SER A 139 3.33 13.65 13.18
C SER A 139 3.80 12.46 12.34
N PRO A 140 4.46 11.42 12.90
CA PRO A 140 4.75 10.19 12.15
C PRO A 140 3.49 9.56 11.54
N LYS A 141 2.41 9.43 12.31
CA LYS A 141 1.16 8.84 11.79
C LYS A 141 0.56 9.64 10.63
N TYR A 142 0.61 10.97 10.72
CA TYR A 142 0.16 11.85 9.65
C TYR A 142 1.00 11.67 8.38
N LEU A 143 2.33 11.67 8.49
CA LEU A 143 3.23 11.44 7.37
C LEU A 143 3.01 10.07 6.70
N TYR A 144 2.80 9.01 7.49
CA TYR A 144 2.45 7.70 6.94
C TYR A 144 1.11 7.74 6.22
N THR A 145 0.10 8.41 6.78
CA THR A 145 -1.21 8.54 6.13
C THR A 145 -1.12 9.35 4.83
N MET A 146 -0.26 10.38 4.78
CA MET A 146 0.05 11.11 3.55
C MET A 146 0.74 10.21 2.52
N ALA A 147 1.69 9.37 2.91
CA ALA A 147 2.35 8.42 2.02
C ALA A 147 1.37 7.35 1.50
N TRP A 148 0.45 6.86 2.36
CA TRP A 148 -0.64 5.99 1.95
C TRP A 148 -1.58 6.67 0.94
N ALA A 149 -1.93 7.94 1.16
CA ALA A 149 -2.84 8.66 0.27
C ALA A 149 -2.19 9.05 -1.07
N THR A 150 -0.93 9.44 -1.07
CA THR A 150 -0.22 9.89 -2.28
C THR A 150 0.43 8.73 -3.01
N ALA A 151 1.45 8.11 -2.40
CA ALA A 151 2.22 7.07 -3.07
C ALA A 151 1.39 5.79 -3.25
N ASN A 152 0.78 5.24 -2.19
CA ASN A 152 0.04 3.98 -2.35
C ASN A 152 -1.29 4.16 -3.10
N HIS A 153 -2.12 5.13 -2.72
CA HIS A 153 -3.44 5.28 -3.35
C HIS A 153 -3.38 5.91 -4.74
N VAL A 154 -2.80 7.10 -4.89
CA VAL A 154 -2.73 7.73 -6.22
C VAL A 154 -1.82 6.95 -7.17
N ALA A 155 -0.59 6.62 -6.76
CA ALA A 155 0.35 5.98 -7.69
C ALA A 155 0.08 4.48 -7.90
N VAL A 156 -0.19 3.71 -6.84
CA VAL A 156 -0.32 2.24 -6.96
C VAL A 156 -1.77 1.83 -7.25
N ASN A 157 -2.75 2.25 -6.43
CA ASN A 157 -4.15 1.85 -6.62
C ASN A 157 -4.78 2.45 -7.88
N LEU A 158 -4.64 3.76 -8.10
CA LEU A 158 -5.31 4.43 -9.23
C LEU A 158 -4.51 4.33 -10.53
N LEU A 159 -3.27 4.84 -10.55
CA LEU A 159 -2.45 4.83 -11.78
C LEU A 159 -2.02 3.41 -12.17
N GLY A 160 -1.55 2.61 -11.21
CA GLY A 160 -1.24 1.20 -11.44
C GLY A 160 -2.45 0.40 -11.93
N GLY A 161 -3.61 0.61 -11.30
CA GLY A 161 -4.87 0.00 -11.71
C GLY A 161 -5.32 0.38 -13.11
N ALA A 162 -5.26 1.67 -13.46
CA ALA A 162 -5.59 2.15 -14.80
C ALA A 162 -4.63 1.63 -15.88
N GLY A 163 -3.33 1.54 -15.57
CA GLY A 163 -2.35 0.95 -16.47
C GLY A 163 -2.61 -0.54 -16.73
N LEU A 164 -2.92 -1.29 -15.68
CA LEU A 164 -3.25 -2.72 -15.77
C LEU A 164 -4.55 -2.96 -16.53
N SER A 165 -5.60 -2.15 -16.30
CA SER A 165 -6.86 -2.26 -17.04
C SER A 165 -6.68 -1.93 -18.53
N PHE A 166 -5.88 -0.92 -18.85
CA PHE A 166 -5.51 -0.60 -20.24
C PHE A 166 -4.77 -1.74 -20.93
N LEU A 167 -3.77 -2.34 -20.27
CA LEU A 167 -3.05 -3.50 -20.80
C LEU A 167 -3.97 -4.72 -20.99
N ARG A 168 -4.92 -4.92 -20.07
CA ARG A 168 -5.89 -6.01 -20.12
C ARG A 168 -6.95 -5.83 -21.21
N SER A 169 -7.27 -4.60 -21.59
CA SER A 169 -8.17 -4.29 -22.71
C SER A 169 -7.54 -4.47 -24.10
N ARG A 170 -6.21 -4.60 -24.18
CA ARG A 170 -5.45 -4.78 -25.43
C ARG A 170 -5.26 -6.25 -25.82
N LYS A 171 -5.58 -7.19 -24.93
CA LYS A 171 -5.54 -8.64 -25.16
C LYS A 171 -6.94 -9.16 -25.45
#